data_AF-A0A948UY71-F1
#
_entry.id   AF-A0A948UY71-F1
#
_cell.length_a   1.000
_cell.length_b   1.000
_cell.length_c   1.000
_cell.angle_alpha   90.00
_cell.angle_beta   90.00
_cell.angle_gamma   90.00
#
_symmetry.space_group_name_H-M   'P 1'
#
loop_
_entity.id
_entity.type
_entity.pdbx_description
1 polymer ?
#
loop_
_entity_poly.entity_id
_entity_poly.type
_entity_poly.pdbx_seq_one_letter_code
_entity_poly.pdbx_strand_id
1 'polypeptide(L)' 'MSDRELQRLDFLKTAGLADAVRTPLAGDASTRRYERLTTPSGSTLMLMDQPPATESRSCDPAWSPAERHASGWN' A
#
# COMPACT_ATOMS: atom_id res chain seq x y z
N MET A 1 -9.33 -11.83 -14.94
CA MET A 1 -8.40 -10.98 -14.15
C MET A 1 -9.25 -9.90 -13.48
N SER A 2 -9.07 -9.58 -12.20
CA SER A 2 -9.93 -8.58 -11.52
C SER A 2 -9.51 -7.15 -11.84
N ASP A 3 -10.42 -6.18 -11.71
CA ASP A 3 -10.13 -4.75 -11.90
C ASP A 3 -8.97 -4.28 -11.02
N ARG A 4 -8.91 -4.77 -9.78
CA ARG A 4 -7.82 -4.44 -8.85
C ARG A 4 -6.48 -5.02 -9.30
N GLU A 5 -6.48 -6.19 -9.93
CA GLU A 5 -5.25 -6.75 -10.50
C GLU A 5 -4.77 -5.95 -11.71
N LEU A 6 -5.69 -5.47 -12.57
CA LEU A 6 -5.33 -4.59 -13.69
C LEU A 6 -4.71 -3.28 -13.19
N GLN A 7 -5.26 -2.68 -12.12
CA GLN A 7 -4.69 -1.49 -11.49
C GLN A 7 -3.27 -1.73 -10.95
N ARG A 8 -3.01 -2.89 -10.32
CA ARG A 8 -1.66 -3.24 -9.86
C ARG A 8 -0.68 -3.38 -11.02
N LEU A 9 -1.09 -4.05 -12.10
CA LEU A 9 -0.24 -4.22 -13.29
C LEU A 9 0.10 -2.88 -13.94
N ASP A 10 -0.86 -1.97 -14.09
CA ASP A 10 -0.64 -0.64 -14.64
C ASP A 10 0.28 0.22 -13.76
N PHE A 11 0.07 0.17 -12.44
CA PHE A 11 0.95 0.82 -11.47
C PHE A 11 2.39 0.32 -11.56
N LEU A 12 2.60 -1.01 -11.55
CA LEU A 12 3.94 -1.60 -11.65
C LEU A 12 4.61 -1.26 -12.99
N LYS A 13 3.86 -1.26 -14.09
CA LYS A 13 4.37 -0.87 -15.39
C LYS A 13 4.82 0.59 -15.39
N THR A 14 4.00 1.50 -14.87
CA THR A 14 4.32 2.92 -14.78
C THR A 14 5.54 3.18 -13.89
N ALA A 15 5.73 2.37 -12.85
CA ALA A 15 6.90 2.41 -11.98
C ALA A 15 8.18 1.76 -12.55
N GLY A 16 8.14 1.22 -13.78
CA GLY A 16 9.29 0.52 -14.38
C GLY A 16 9.55 -0.88 -13.79
N LEU A 17 8.53 -1.48 -13.17
CA LEU A 17 8.59 -2.78 -12.47
C LEU A 17 7.72 -3.85 -13.15
N ALA A 18 7.38 -3.67 -14.43
CA ALA A 18 6.54 -4.60 -15.19
C ALA A 18 7.09 -6.04 -15.19
N ASP A 19 8.41 -6.17 -15.27
CA ASP A 19 9.11 -7.46 -15.37
C ASP A 19 9.52 -8.04 -14.00
N ALA A 20 9.11 -7.39 -12.90
CA ALA A 20 9.41 -7.91 -11.57
C ALA A 20 8.57 -9.16 -11.26
N VAL A 21 9.22 -10.20 -10.75
CA VAL A 21 8.52 -11.39 -10.23
C VAL A 21 7.78 -11.00 -8.96
N ARG A 22 6.49 -11.35 -8.87
CA ARG A 22 5.60 -11.00 -7.76
C ARG A 22 5.29 -12.24 -6.92
N THR A 23 5.61 -12.17 -5.64
CA THR A 23 5.31 -13.24 -4.67
C THR A 23 4.43 -12.68 -3.55
N PRO A 24 3.15 -13.09 -3.44
CA PRO A 24 2.27 -12.68 -2.34
C PRO A 24 2.85 -13.09 -0.98
N LEU A 25 2.74 -12.20 0.01
CA LEU A 25 3.04 -12.55 1.40
C LEU A 25 1.78 -13.15 2.03
N ALA A 26 1.87 -14.40 2.50
CA ALA A 26 0.77 -15.03 3.23
C ALA A 26 0.64 -14.42 4.63
N GLY A 27 -0.59 -14.09 5.04
CA GLY A 27 -0.89 -13.67 6.41
C GLY A 27 -0.98 -12.15 6.61
N ASP A 28 -1.71 -11.44 5.76
CA ASP A 28 -2.14 -10.08 6.06
C ASP A 28 -3.38 -10.11 6.98
N ALA A 29 -3.17 -10.10 8.29
CA ALA A 29 -4.24 -9.78 9.25
C ALA A 29 -4.76 -8.33 9.14
N SER A 30 -4.43 -7.63 8.05
CA SER A 30 -4.82 -6.27 7.72
C SER A 30 -5.62 -6.29 6.41
N THR A 31 -6.42 -5.28 6.16
CA THR A 31 -7.12 -5.11 4.87
C THR A 31 -6.18 -4.84 3.70
N ARG A 32 -4.86 -4.74 3.96
CA ARG A 32 -3.82 -4.44 2.98
C ARG A 32 -3.13 -5.72 2.54
N ARG A 33 -3.05 -5.90 1.22
CA ARG A 33 -2.30 -6.99 0.60
C ARG A 33 -0.86 -6.57 0.34
N TYR A 34 0.08 -7.47 0.60
CA TYR A 34 1.49 -7.27 0.31
C TYR A 34 2.02 -8.29 -0.69
N GLU A 35 2.90 -7.84 -1.59
CA GLU A 35 3.62 -8.71 -2.51
C GLU A 35 5.11 -8.31 -2.54
N ARG A 36 5.99 -9.31 -2.41
CA ARG A 36 7.42 -9.10 -2.64
C ARG A 36 7.65 -9.06 -4.14
N LEU A 37 8.36 -8.04 -4.60
CA LEU A 37 8.82 -7.91 -5.96
C LEU A 37 10.30 -8.29 -6.02
N THR A 38 10.68 -9.10 -7.00
CA THR A 38 12.08 -9.35 -7.33
C THR A 38 12.32 -8.88 -8.75
N THR A 39 13.13 -7.83 -8.89
CA THR A 39 13.49 -7.25 -10.20
C THR A 39 14.45 -8.17 -10.97
N PRO A 40 14.57 -8.02 -12.30
CA PRO A 40 15.53 -8.79 -13.09
C PRO A 40 16.99 -8.63 -12.65
N SER A 41 17.35 -7.50 -12.05
CA SER A 41 18.68 -7.25 -11.47
C SER A 41 18.88 -7.91 -10.09
N GLY A 42 17.85 -8.56 -9.53
CA GLY A 42 17.89 -9.22 -8.23
C GLY A 42 17.55 -8.31 -7.05
N SER A 43 17.32 -7.01 -7.26
CA SER A 43 16.83 -6.12 -6.19
C SER A 43 15.42 -6.51 -5.77
N THR A 44 15.13 -6.40 -4.47
CA THR A 44 13.81 -6.73 -3.91
C THR A 44 13.08 -5.47 -3.43
N LEU A 45 11.77 -5.43 -3.63
CA LEU A 45 10.87 -4.34 -3.20
C LEU A 45 9.60 -4.94 -2.58
N MET A 46 8.79 -4.09 -1.96
CA MET A 46 7.49 -4.48 -1.42
C MET A 46 6.38 -3.66 -2.09
N LEU A 47 5.45 -4.33 -2.77
CA LEU A 47 4.20 -3.73 -3.19
C LEU A 47 3.22 -3.79 -2.02
N MET A 48 2.67 -2.63 -1.65
CA MET A 48 1.51 -2.53 -0.77
C MET A 48 0.29 -2.20 -1.63
N ASP A 49 -0.74 -3.03 -1.53
CA ASP A 49 -2.07 -2.74 -2.05
C ASP A 49 -3.01 -2.48 -0.87
N GLN A 50 -3.33 -1.20 -0.67
CA GLN A 50 -4.23 -0.73 0.36
C GLN A 50 -5.56 -0.28 -0.26
N PRO A 51 -6.70 -0.91 0.09
CA PRO A 51 -8.01 -0.44 -0.31
C PRO A 51 -8.34 0.88 0.42
N PRO A 52 -8.79 1.93 -0.30
CA PRO A 52 -9.06 3.25 0.31
C PRO A 52 -10.20 3.24 1.32
N ALA A 53 -11.13 2.28 1.24
CA ALA A 53 -12.31 2.21 2.12
C ALA A 53 -12.01 1.75 3.56
N THR A 54 -10.77 1.37 3.86
CA THR A 54 -10.41 0.70 5.14
C THR A 54 -9.49 1.51 6.05
N GLU A 55 -9.23 2.76 5.71
CA GLU A 55 -8.48 3.67 6.57
C GLU A 55 -9.42 4.59 7.34
N SER A 56 -9.17 4.79 8.63
CA SER A 56 -9.72 5.92 9.37
C SER A 56 -9.22 7.23 8.74
N ARG A 57 -10.04 8.29 8.77
CA ARG A 57 -9.60 9.64 8.35
C ARG A 57 -8.29 9.99 9.06
N SER A 58 -7.32 10.53 8.32
CA SER A 58 -6.13 11.13 8.91
C SER A 58 -6.50 12.27 9.87
N CYS A 59 -5.67 12.52 10.88
CA CYS A 59 -5.76 13.71 11.71
C CYS A 59 -5.76 14.97 10.84
N ASP A 60 -6.58 15.96 11.18
CA ASP A 60 -6.61 17.24 10.48
C ASP A 60 -5.25 17.94 10.62
N PRO A 61 -4.59 18.32 9.51
CA PRO A 61 -3.28 18.96 9.56
C PRO A 61 -3.30 20.35 10.20
N ALA A 62 -4.46 21.03 10.24
CA ALA A 62 -4.61 22.36 10.83
C ALA A 62 -4.72 22.32 12.36
N TRP A 63 -4.98 21.16 12.96
CA TRP A 63 -5.13 21.05 14.41
C TRP A 63 -3.81 21.26 15.14
N SER A 64 -3.87 22.08 16.18
CA SER A 64 -2.82 22.22 17.19
C SER A 64 -2.64 20.92 17.99
N PRO A 65 -1.49 20.72 18.65
CA PRO A 65 -1.26 19.53 19.48
C PRO A 65 -2.34 19.29 20.54
N ALA A 66 -2.91 20.36 21.12
CA ALA A 66 -3.97 20.25 22.12
C ALA A 66 -5.30 19.73 21.51
N GLU A 67 -5.66 20.21 20.31
CA GLU A 67 -6.88 19.77 19.59
C GLU A 67 -6.77 18.31 19.12
N ARG A 68 -5.55 17.87 18.74
CA ARG A 68 -5.27 16.47 18.42
C ARG A 68 -5.48 15.56 19.63
N HIS A 69 -4.87 15.90 20.77
CA HIS A 69 -5.04 15.16 22.03
C HIS A 69 -6.51 15.11 22.47
N ALA A 70 -7.22 16.23 22.43
CA ALA A 70 -8.65 16.28 22.79
C ALA A 70 -9.53 15.37 21.90
N SER A 71 -9.08 15.10 20.67
CA SER A 71 -9.78 14.27 19.70
C SER A 71 -9.29 12.81 19.67
N GLY A 72 -8.45 12.40 20.62
CA GLY A 72 -7.97 11.03 20.76
C GLY A 72 -6.78 10.65 19.86
N TRP A 73 -6.12 11.64 19.26
CA TRP A 73 -4.86 11.44 18.54
C TRP A 73 -3.66 11.62 19.49
N ASN A 74 -2.61 10.80 19.33
CA ASN A 74 -1.34 10.92 20.06
C ASN A 74 -0.52 12.14 19.63
#